data_AF-A0A1F7WC54-F1
#
_entry.id   AF-A0A1F7WC54-F1
#
_cell.length_a   1.000
_cell.length_b   1.000
_cell.length_c   1.000
_cell.angle_alpha   90.00
_cell.angle_beta   90.00
_cell.angle_gamma   90.00
#
_symmetry.space_group_name_H-M   'P 1'
#
loop_
_entity.id
_entity.type
_entity.pdbx_description
1 polymer ?
#
loop_
_entity_poly.entity_id
_entity_poly.type
_entity_poly.pdbx_seq_one_letter_code
_entity_poly.pdbx_strand_id
1 'polypeptide(L)'
;METKKIALACFVGGALCCLVALLFTPKFWYLGLLAGGAGGYLGYEFRQVLRAIPTALRRAAEGTDRGLTEGRKIAWQWLRKPHPFVYFGAVVGFVSATVFAVDVLQRNSANSLVEQLQIYFFVFSLSVLIAVGVAIMTSVVLYALAEFGIVVDDFVIWKRPSQEDFLENAGYSIVATMVLRGMMAIIKFSAWTLWKYVAISIFLAAKFVVLVGWHLFKLIHSQKRVLCAIDGTLGGTVSYLWLAQSTGSFAQQATMVIFGGLLGAAFGILNWEVVSKRVLHLTTNPS
;
A
#
# COMPACT_ATOMS: atom_id res chain seq x y z
N MET A 1 -29.27 -8.24 30.96
CA MET A 1 -28.26 -7.27 30.48
C MET A 1 -28.00 -7.36 28.98
N GLU A 2 -28.02 -8.57 28.40
CA GLU A 2 -27.76 -8.79 26.95
C GLU A 2 -28.68 -7.99 26.01
N THR A 3 -30.00 -7.96 26.24
CA THR A 3 -30.95 -7.24 25.38
C THR A 3 -30.62 -5.75 25.24
N LYS A 4 -30.11 -5.09 26.31
CA LYS A 4 -29.68 -3.68 26.24
C LYS A 4 -28.46 -3.48 25.34
N LYS A 5 -27.50 -4.42 25.38
CA LYS A 5 -26.31 -4.38 24.52
C LYS A 5 -26.68 -4.55 23.05
N ILE A 6 -27.57 -5.50 22.76
CA ILE A 6 -28.08 -5.75 21.40
C ILE A 6 -28.82 -4.52 20.88
N ALA A 7 -29.76 -3.99 21.66
CA ALA A 7 -30.51 -2.79 21.30
C ALA A 7 -29.58 -1.60 20.98
N LEU A 8 -28.57 -1.36 21.82
CA LEU A 8 -27.60 -0.28 21.60
C LEU A 8 -26.75 -0.51 20.35
N ALA A 9 -26.28 -1.74 20.11
CA ALA A 9 -25.49 -2.07 18.93
C ALA A 9 -26.29 -1.88 17.64
N CYS A 10 -27.52 -2.40 17.59
CA CYS A 10 -28.40 -2.23 16.43
C CYS A 10 -28.83 -0.77 16.25
N PHE A 11 -29.00 -0.01 17.34
CA PHE A 11 -29.25 1.44 17.26
C PHE A 11 -28.10 2.17 16.56
N VAL A 12 -26.86 1.91 16.97
CA VAL A 12 -25.67 2.51 16.34
C VAL A 12 -25.56 2.09 14.88
N GLY A 13 -25.82 0.82 14.56
CA GLY A 13 -25.84 0.32 13.18
C GLY A 13 -26.89 1.04 12.30
N GLY A 14 -28.13 1.15 12.78
CA GLY A 14 -29.20 1.83 12.04
C GLY A 14 -28.96 3.33 11.86
N ALA A 15 -28.45 4.00 12.89
CA ALA A 15 -28.11 5.42 12.82
C ALA A 15 -26.96 5.68 11.83
N LEU A 16 -25.88 4.89 11.90
CA LEU A 16 -24.75 5.01 10.96
C LEU A 16 -25.16 4.69 9.53
N CYS A 17 -26.07 3.73 9.33
CA CYS A 17 -26.62 3.39 8.03
C CYS A 17 -27.29 4.61 7.38
N CYS A 18 -28.23 5.26 8.08
CA CYS A 18 -28.92 6.45 7.59
C CYS A 18 -27.96 7.63 7.39
N LEU A 19 -27.04 7.85 8.33
CA LEU A 19 -26.10 8.97 8.28
C LEU A 19 -25.19 8.87 7.05
N VAL A 20 -24.58 7.71 6.82
CA VAL A 20 -23.70 7.51 5.66
C VAL A 20 -24.50 7.49 4.35
N ALA A 21 -25.70 6.91 4.34
CA ALA A 21 -26.57 6.98 3.16
C ALA A 21 -26.87 8.44 2.77
N LEU A 22 -27.18 9.31 3.73
CA LEU A 22 -27.42 10.74 3.52
C LEU A 22 -26.17 11.50 3.02
N LEU A 23 -24.98 11.15 3.51
CA LEU A 23 -23.75 11.81 3.10
C LEU A 23 -23.38 11.52 1.64
N PHE A 24 -23.81 10.38 1.10
CA PHE A 24 -23.41 9.89 -0.22
C PHE A 24 -24.57 9.70 -1.21
N THR A 25 -25.75 10.22 -0.87
CA THR A 25 -26.93 10.27 -1.74
C THR A 25 -26.75 11.16 -2.98
N PRO A 26 -27.41 10.84 -4.11
CA PRO A 26 -28.25 9.66 -4.36
C PRO A 26 -27.47 8.43 -4.87
N LYS A 27 -26.28 8.61 -5.43
CA LYS A 27 -25.60 7.56 -6.22
C LYS A 27 -25.02 6.43 -5.38
N PHE A 28 -24.63 6.68 -4.13
CA PHE A 28 -23.86 5.74 -3.33
C PHE A 28 -24.52 5.43 -1.97
N TRP A 29 -25.86 5.43 -1.92
CA TRP A 29 -26.62 5.15 -0.69
C TRP A 29 -26.31 3.77 -0.08
N TYR A 30 -25.90 2.79 -0.90
CA TYR A 30 -25.51 1.44 -0.46
C TYR A 30 -24.27 1.45 0.45
N LEU A 31 -23.44 2.51 0.44
CA LEU A 31 -22.36 2.69 1.42
C LEU A 31 -22.92 2.80 2.84
N GLY A 32 -24.15 3.29 2.99
CA GLY A 32 -24.90 3.25 4.25
C GLY A 32 -25.09 1.82 4.75
N LEU A 33 -25.42 0.86 3.89
CA LEU A 33 -25.60 -0.54 4.29
C LEU A 33 -24.31 -1.14 4.86
N LEU A 34 -23.17 -0.84 4.23
CA LEU A 34 -21.85 -1.29 4.68
C LEU A 34 -21.48 -0.64 6.02
N ALA A 35 -21.71 0.67 6.16
CA ALA A 35 -21.45 1.40 7.39
C ALA A 35 -22.35 0.93 8.54
N GLY A 36 -23.63 0.69 8.27
CA GLY A 36 -24.57 0.17 9.25
C GLY A 36 -24.22 -1.24 9.70
N GLY A 37 -23.82 -2.10 8.76
CA GLY A 37 -23.39 -3.46 9.07
C GLY A 37 -22.13 -3.46 9.92
N ALA A 38 -21.12 -2.68 9.53
CA ALA A 38 -19.90 -2.51 10.32
C ALA A 38 -20.18 -1.90 11.70
N GLY A 39 -21.04 -0.88 11.77
CA GLY A 39 -21.45 -0.21 13.00
C GLY A 39 -22.17 -1.14 13.98
N GLY A 40 -23.14 -1.91 13.50
CA GLY A 40 -23.85 -2.91 14.31
C GLY A 40 -22.94 -4.05 14.76
N TYR A 41 -22.07 -4.53 13.87
CA TYR A 41 -21.13 -5.62 14.16
C TYR A 41 -20.08 -5.25 15.22
N LEU A 42 -19.48 -4.06 15.08
CA LEU A 42 -18.43 -3.57 15.98
C LEU A 42 -19.01 -2.96 17.26
N GLY A 43 -20.22 -2.39 17.20
CA GLY A 43 -20.89 -1.76 18.33
C GLY A 43 -21.25 -2.75 19.44
N TYR A 44 -21.54 -4.00 19.10
CA TYR A 44 -21.79 -5.04 20.10
C TYR A 44 -20.49 -5.33 20.88
N GLU A 45 -20.46 -5.03 22.17
CA GLU A 45 -19.28 -5.22 23.03
C GLU A 45 -17.99 -4.57 22.46
N PHE A 46 -18.10 -3.31 22.04
CA PHE A 46 -16.99 -2.53 21.46
C PHE A 46 -15.68 -2.58 22.28
N ARG A 47 -15.77 -2.66 23.61
CA ARG A 47 -14.59 -2.82 24.49
C ARG A 47 -13.79 -4.10 24.19
N GLN A 48 -14.45 -5.20 23.82
CA GLN A 48 -13.74 -6.43 23.42
C GLN A 48 -13.03 -6.25 22.08
N VAL A 49 -13.65 -5.52 21.14
CA VAL A 49 -13.03 -5.19 19.85
C VAL A 49 -11.73 -4.43 20.09
N LEU A 50 -11.77 -3.38 20.92
CA LEU A 50 -10.58 -2.59 21.26
C LEU A 50 -9.47 -3.43 21.91
N ARG A 51 -9.83 -4.39 22.77
CA ARG A 51 -8.87 -5.32 23.39
C ARG A 51 -8.29 -6.32 22.39
N ALA A 52 -9.03 -6.71 21.36
CA ALA A 52 -8.59 -7.66 20.34
C ALA A 52 -7.62 -7.04 19.31
N ILE A 53 -7.69 -5.72 19.07
CA ILE A 53 -6.82 -5.00 18.13
C ILE A 53 -5.32 -5.26 18.38
N PRO A 54 -4.76 -5.03 19.59
CA PRO A 54 -3.33 -5.27 19.81
C PRO A 54 -2.92 -6.74 19.61
N THR A 55 -3.80 -7.69 19.94
CA THR A 55 -3.55 -9.12 19.70
C THR A 55 -3.56 -9.45 18.20
N ALA A 56 -4.49 -8.88 17.44
CA ALA A 56 -4.55 -9.05 15.98
C ALA A 56 -3.31 -8.45 15.29
N LEU A 57 -2.87 -7.27 15.72
CA LEU A 57 -1.66 -6.62 15.23
C LEU A 57 -0.41 -7.46 15.48
N ARG A 58 -0.25 -8.03 16.69
CA ARG A 58 0.88 -8.91 17.02
C ARG A 58 0.90 -10.16 16.14
N ARG A 59 -0.24 -10.84 15.97
CA ARG A 59 -0.35 -12.02 15.10
C ARG A 59 -0.06 -11.70 13.64
N ALA A 60 -0.54 -10.57 13.14
CA ALA A 60 -0.25 -10.12 11.78
C ALA A 60 1.24 -9.77 11.59
N ALA A 61 1.87 -9.16 12.60
CA ALA A 61 3.30 -8.85 12.59
C ALA A 61 4.13 -10.14 12.55
N GLU A 62 3.82 -11.15 13.36
CA GLU A 62 4.46 -12.47 13.33
C GLU A 62 4.33 -13.15 11.95
N GLY A 63 3.16 -13.06 11.32
CA GLY A 63 2.94 -13.58 9.97
C GLY A 63 3.68 -12.82 8.87
N THR A 64 3.92 -11.52 9.07
CA THR A 64 4.61 -10.65 8.12
C THR A 64 6.13 -10.73 8.26
N ASP A 65 6.63 -10.86 9.48
CA ASP A 65 8.06 -11.00 9.78
C ASP A 65 8.64 -12.27 9.14
N ARG A 66 7.89 -13.37 9.10
CA ARG A 66 8.28 -14.57 8.32
C ARG A 66 8.46 -14.26 6.83
N GLY A 67 7.59 -13.45 6.24
CA GLY A 67 7.71 -13.03 4.84
C GLY A 67 8.90 -12.11 4.61
N LEU A 68 9.15 -11.19 5.54
CA LEU A 68 10.27 -10.24 5.48
C LEU A 68 11.62 -10.91 5.72
N THR A 69 11.69 -11.87 6.65
CA THR A 69 12.91 -12.66 6.91
C THR A 69 13.26 -13.54 5.74
N GLU A 70 12.29 -14.20 5.09
CA GLU A 70 12.53 -14.94 3.84
C GLU A 70 12.92 -14.00 2.68
N GLY A 71 12.25 -12.86 2.53
CA GLY A 71 12.64 -11.84 1.54
C GLY A 71 14.05 -11.32 1.76
N ARG A 72 14.44 -11.07 3.02
CA ARG A 72 15.79 -10.67 3.42
C ARG A 72 16.80 -11.76 3.13
N LYS A 73 16.49 -13.03 3.39
CA LYS A 73 17.37 -14.16 3.04
C LYS A 73 17.60 -14.22 1.52
N ILE A 74 16.55 -14.09 0.71
CA ILE A 74 16.66 -14.09 -0.76
C ILE A 74 17.48 -12.88 -1.22
N ALA A 75 17.21 -11.68 -0.73
CA ALA A 75 17.97 -10.48 -1.07
C ALA A 75 19.44 -10.59 -0.65
N TRP A 76 19.71 -11.18 0.52
CA TRP A 76 21.05 -11.42 1.02
C TRP A 76 21.80 -12.49 0.20
N GLN A 77 21.12 -13.57 -0.19
CA GLN A 77 21.66 -14.57 -1.11
C GLN A 77 21.94 -13.97 -2.48
N TRP A 78 21.07 -13.10 -2.98
CA TRP A 78 21.29 -12.36 -4.22
C TRP A 78 22.52 -11.46 -4.08
N LEU A 79 22.62 -10.65 -3.02
CA LEU A 79 23.77 -9.76 -2.75
C LEU A 79 25.10 -10.51 -2.58
N ARG A 80 25.08 -11.75 -2.09
CA ARG A 80 26.28 -12.61 -1.97
C ARG A 80 26.72 -13.22 -3.29
N LYS A 81 25.85 -13.29 -4.30
CA LYS A 81 26.27 -13.74 -5.64
C LYS A 81 27.09 -12.62 -6.26
N PRO A 82 28.26 -12.93 -6.85
CA PRO A 82 29.08 -11.91 -7.48
C PRO A 82 28.30 -11.31 -8.66
N HIS A 83 27.94 -10.03 -8.58
CA HIS A 83 27.35 -9.26 -9.68
C HIS A 83 28.44 -8.38 -10.29
N PRO A 84 29.27 -8.89 -11.21
CA PRO A 84 30.45 -8.19 -11.70
C PRO A 84 30.13 -6.78 -12.21
N PHE A 85 28.96 -6.60 -12.83
CA PHE A 85 28.52 -5.31 -13.36
C PHE A 85 28.09 -4.30 -12.29
N VAL A 86 27.48 -4.76 -11.20
CA VAL A 86 27.08 -3.87 -10.09
C VAL A 86 28.32 -3.41 -9.32
N TYR A 87 29.26 -4.31 -9.07
CA TYR A 87 30.50 -3.96 -8.38
C TYR A 87 31.42 -3.10 -9.26
N PHE A 88 31.52 -3.41 -10.55
CA PHE A 88 32.28 -2.59 -11.49
C PHE A 88 31.70 -1.17 -11.59
N GLY A 89 30.38 -1.04 -11.74
CA GLY A 89 29.71 0.27 -11.73
C GLY A 89 29.92 1.03 -10.42
N ALA A 90 29.86 0.35 -9.27
CA ALA A 90 30.13 0.95 -7.97
C ALA A 90 31.58 1.44 -7.83
N VAL A 91 32.56 0.65 -8.27
CA VAL A 91 33.98 1.02 -8.23
C VAL A 91 34.26 2.20 -9.17
N VAL A 92 33.78 2.14 -10.41
CA VAL A 92 33.97 3.23 -11.38
C VAL A 92 33.31 4.51 -10.90
N GLY A 93 32.06 4.46 -10.45
CA GLY A 93 31.37 5.65 -9.95
C GLY A 93 31.98 6.22 -8.66
N PHE A 94 32.51 5.37 -7.77
CA PHE A 94 33.26 5.81 -6.60
C PHE A 94 34.55 6.55 -7.01
N VAL A 95 35.34 5.98 -7.92
CA VAL A 95 36.59 6.59 -8.42
C VAL A 95 36.31 7.91 -9.14
N SER A 96 35.32 7.95 -10.04
CA SER A 96 34.99 9.19 -10.76
C SER A 96 34.57 10.32 -9.82
N ALA A 97 33.86 9.99 -8.76
CA ALA A 97 33.41 10.99 -7.83
C ALA A 97 34.44 11.42 -6.80
N THR A 98 35.37 10.55 -6.40
CA THR A 98 36.51 10.99 -5.59
C THR A 98 37.39 11.96 -6.38
N VAL A 99 37.63 11.68 -7.67
CA VAL A 99 38.36 12.61 -8.56
C VAL A 99 37.61 13.95 -8.65
N PHE A 100 36.30 13.93 -8.84
CA PHE A 100 35.49 15.15 -8.89
C PHE A 100 35.48 15.90 -7.56
N ALA A 101 35.36 15.19 -6.43
CA ALA A 101 35.42 15.79 -5.09
C ALA A 101 36.73 16.54 -4.88
N VAL A 102 37.85 15.92 -5.26
CA VAL A 102 39.20 16.50 -5.12
C VAL A 102 39.36 17.73 -6.00
N ASP A 103 38.90 17.71 -7.25
CA ASP A 103 38.95 18.89 -8.14
C ASP A 103 38.09 20.03 -7.60
N VAL A 104 36.88 19.75 -7.09
CA VAL A 104 36.01 20.76 -6.46
C VAL A 104 36.64 21.35 -5.20
N LEU A 105 37.23 20.52 -4.33
CA LEU A 105 37.90 20.96 -3.10
C LEU A 105 39.17 21.78 -3.39
N GLN A 106 39.92 21.44 -4.44
CA GLN A 106 41.10 22.21 -4.85
C GLN A 106 40.72 23.59 -5.40
N ARG A 107 39.57 23.69 -6.08
CA ARG A 107 39.09 24.97 -6.64
C ARG A 107 38.38 25.85 -5.61
N ASN A 108 37.71 25.25 -4.64
CA ASN A 108 36.97 25.97 -3.61
C ASN A 108 37.68 25.84 -2.25
N SER A 109 38.56 26.79 -1.94
CA SER A 109 39.10 27.03 -0.59
C SER A 109 37.99 27.56 0.33
N ALA A 110 36.98 26.74 0.65
CA ALA A 110 35.90 27.13 1.55
C ALA A 110 36.38 27.12 3.00
N ASN A 111 36.21 28.25 3.70
CA ASN A 111 36.73 28.49 5.06
C ASN A 111 35.86 27.85 6.17
N SER A 112 34.71 27.25 5.85
CA SER A 112 33.79 26.70 6.84
C SER A 112 33.54 25.19 6.68
N LEU A 113 33.57 24.46 7.80
CA LEU A 113 33.41 23.00 7.86
C LEU A 113 32.02 22.54 7.38
N VAL A 114 30.99 23.39 7.53
CA VAL A 114 29.62 23.12 7.10
C VAL A 114 29.49 23.10 5.58
N GLU A 115 30.12 24.06 4.88
CA GLU A 115 30.14 24.09 3.41
C GLU A 115 30.90 22.87 2.85
N GLN A 116 31.99 22.47 3.49
CA GLN A 116 32.72 21.27 3.12
C GLN A 116 31.85 20.01 3.26
N LEU A 117 31.14 19.84 4.39
CA LEU A 117 30.24 18.70 4.59
C LEU A 117 29.09 18.64 3.57
N GLN A 118 28.52 19.79 3.20
CA GLN A 118 27.49 19.84 2.15
C GLN A 118 28.05 19.45 0.78
N ILE A 119 29.25 19.90 0.43
CA ILE A 119 29.95 19.51 -0.79
C ILE A 119 30.23 18.00 -0.76
N TYR A 120 30.72 17.44 0.35
CA TYR A 120 30.95 16.00 0.47
C TYR A 120 29.67 15.17 0.31
N PHE A 121 28.57 15.58 0.94
CA PHE A 121 27.29 14.89 0.80
C PHE A 121 26.74 14.95 -0.63
N PHE A 122 26.87 16.11 -1.28
CA PHE A 122 26.50 16.30 -2.68
C PHE A 122 27.35 15.45 -3.62
N VAL A 123 28.67 15.45 -3.46
CA VAL A 123 29.55 14.65 -4.31
C VAL A 123 29.32 13.16 -4.07
N PHE A 124 29.15 12.72 -2.83
CA PHE A 124 28.83 11.32 -2.49
C PHE A 124 27.51 10.86 -3.14
N SER A 125 26.44 11.65 -3.00
CA SER A 125 25.15 11.33 -3.63
C SER A 125 25.23 11.32 -5.16
N LEU A 126 25.97 12.24 -5.76
CA LEU A 126 26.26 12.25 -7.19
C LEU A 126 27.09 11.02 -7.62
N SER A 127 28.04 10.58 -6.80
CA SER A 127 28.85 9.37 -7.02
C SER A 127 27.98 8.13 -7.14
N VAL A 128 27.05 7.98 -6.19
CA VAL A 128 26.15 6.84 -6.13
C VAL A 128 25.19 6.87 -7.31
N LEU A 129 24.70 8.06 -7.69
CA LEU A 129 23.85 8.23 -8.86
C LEU A 129 24.59 7.87 -10.15
N ILE A 130 25.86 8.28 -10.30
CA ILE A 130 26.71 7.94 -11.45
C ILE A 130 27.04 6.45 -11.46
N ALA A 131 27.40 5.85 -10.32
CA ALA A 131 27.67 4.42 -10.20
C ALA A 131 26.47 3.57 -10.63
N VAL A 132 25.29 3.93 -10.12
CA VAL A 132 24.03 3.29 -10.47
C VAL A 132 23.71 3.53 -11.94
N GLY A 133 23.87 4.76 -12.43
CA GLY A 133 23.69 5.12 -13.84
C GLY A 133 24.62 4.35 -14.78
N VAL A 134 25.89 4.16 -14.41
CA VAL A 134 26.89 3.38 -15.16
C VAL A 134 26.56 1.89 -15.11
N ALA A 135 26.15 1.35 -13.97
CA ALA A 135 25.72 -0.05 -13.89
C ALA A 135 24.48 -0.32 -14.77
N ILE A 136 23.52 0.61 -14.76
CA ILE A 136 22.32 0.57 -15.61
C ILE A 136 22.71 0.72 -17.08
N MET A 137 23.53 1.71 -17.44
CA MET A 137 23.98 1.93 -18.81
C MET A 137 24.80 0.76 -19.31
N THR A 138 25.67 0.17 -18.49
CA THR A 138 26.41 -1.04 -18.85
C THR A 138 25.45 -2.19 -19.07
N SER A 139 24.41 -2.34 -18.24
CA SER A 139 23.40 -3.39 -18.42
C SER A 139 22.55 -3.17 -19.67
N VAL A 140 22.16 -1.91 -19.96
CA VAL A 140 21.40 -1.52 -21.17
C VAL A 140 22.27 -1.67 -22.41
N VAL A 141 23.55 -1.29 -22.34
CA VAL A 141 24.52 -1.48 -23.43
C VAL A 141 24.71 -2.97 -23.65
N LEU A 142 24.95 -3.78 -22.63
CA LEU A 142 25.04 -5.24 -22.80
C LEU A 142 23.77 -5.86 -23.37
N TYR A 143 22.59 -5.37 -22.96
CA TYR A 143 21.31 -5.81 -23.50
C TYR A 143 21.09 -5.36 -24.96
N ALA A 144 21.44 -4.12 -25.29
CA ALA A 144 21.38 -3.60 -26.65
C ALA A 144 22.39 -4.32 -27.55
N LEU A 145 23.63 -4.49 -27.08
CA LEU A 145 24.66 -5.30 -27.73
C LEU A 145 24.12 -6.72 -27.97
N ALA A 146 23.45 -7.35 -27.00
CA ALA A 146 22.81 -8.66 -27.17
C ALA A 146 21.68 -8.67 -28.22
N GLU A 147 20.82 -7.64 -28.28
CA GLU A 147 19.81 -7.51 -29.35
C GLU A 147 20.43 -7.23 -30.73
N PHE A 148 21.61 -6.60 -30.78
CA PHE A 148 22.45 -6.48 -31.98
C PHE A 148 23.28 -7.75 -32.27
N GLY A 149 23.00 -8.87 -31.59
CA GLY A 149 23.64 -10.16 -31.82
C GLY A 149 24.99 -10.37 -31.14
N ILE A 150 25.40 -9.46 -30.25
CA ILE A 150 26.60 -9.59 -29.43
C ILE A 150 26.21 -10.38 -28.18
N VAL A 151 26.10 -11.70 -28.35
CA VAL A 151 25.86 -12.64 -27.25
C VAL A 151 27.15 -12.76 -26.44
N VAL A 152 27.13 -12.26 -25.21
CA VAL A 152 28.17 -12.53 -24.20
C VAL A 152 27.83 -13.84 -23.54
N ASP A 153 28.13 -14.93 -24.23
CA ASP A 153 28.40 -16.22 -23.59
C ASP A 153 29.43 -16.92 -24.49
N ASP A 154 30.66 -16.38 -24.46
CA ASP A 154 31.91 -16.76 -25.15
C ASP A 154 31.97 -16.65 -26.69
N PHE A 155 31.01 -15.95 -27.30
CA PHE A 155 30.64 -16.12 -28.71
C PHE A 155 31.24 -15.10 -29.68
N VAL A 156 32.25 -15.53 -30.42
CA VAL A 156 32.55 -15.03 -31.77
C VAL A 156 31.46 -15.51 -32.72
N ILE A 157 31.02 -14.65 -33.65
CA ILE A 157 30.81 -14.87 -35.09
C ILE A 157 29.92 -13.71 -35.58
N TRP A 158 30.51 -12.65 -36.15
CA TRP A 158 30.13 -11.94 -37.38
C TRP A 158 30.81 -10.56 -37.52
N LYS A 159 31.03 -10.15 -38.78
CA LYS A 159 31.95 -9.10 -39.25
C LYS A 159 31.59 -7.69 -38.77
N ARG A 160 32.58 -7.01 -38.16
CA ARG A 160 32.62 -5.55 -37.94
C ARG A 160 32.27 -4.79 -39.23
N PRO A 161 31.36 -3.81 -39.23
CA PRO A 161 31.45 -2.73 -40.21
C PRO A 161 32.81 -2.02 -40.03
N SER A 162 33.43 -1.61 -41.13
CA SER A 162 34.73 -0.93 -41.14
C SER A 162 34.71 0.23 -40.16
N GLN A 163 35.64 0.19 -39.20
CA GLN A 163 35.81 1.19 -38.14
C GLN A 163 36.05 2.60 -38.70
N GLU A 164 36.48 2.69 -39.96
CA GLU A 164 36.77 3.93 -40.69
C GLU A 164 35.49 4.70 -41.09
N ASP A 165 34.42 4.03 -41.53
CA ASP A 165 33.18 4.70 -41.97
C ASP A 165 32.40 5.36 -40.81
N PHE A 166 32.54 4.80 -39.61
CA PHE A 166 31.84 5.31 -38.42
C PHE A 166 32.48 6.59 -37.88
N LEU A 167 33.81 6.72 -38.00
CA LEU A 167 34.53 7.89 -37.49
C LEU A 167 34.42 9.09 -38.44
N GLU A 168 34.37 8.87 -39.76
CA GLU A 168 34.23 9.96 -40.73
C GLU A 168 32.82 10.58 -40.76
N ASN A 169 31.77 9.81 -40.42
CA ASN A 169 30.38 10.27 -40.52
C ASN A 169 29.68 10.50 -39.17
N ALA A 170 30.35 10.29 -38.04
CA ALA A 170 29.78 10.55 -36.71
C ALA A 170 29.72 12.06 -36.41
N GLY A 171 28.81 12.78 -37.06
CA GLY A 171 28.49 14.17 -36.72
C GLY A 171 27.96 14.29 -35.28
N TYR A 172 28.09 15.49 -34.70
CA TYR A 172 27.61 15.80 -33.34
C TYR A 172 26.14 15.40 -33.08
N SER A 173 25.31 15.37 -34.13
CA SER A 173 23.91 14.93 -34.06
C SER A 173 23.75 13.45 -33.69
N ILE A 174 24.63 12.58 -34.17
CA ILE A 174 24.62 11.14 -33.85
C ILE A 174 25.02 10.93 -32.39
N VAL A 175 26.08 11.62 -31.94
CA VAL A 175 26.53 11.58 -30.55
C VAL A 175 25.43 12.07 -29.60
N ALA A 176 24.79 13.20 -29.92
CA ALA A 176 23.68 13.75 -29.13
C ALA A 176 22.49 12.77 -29.05
N THR A 177 22.17 12.09 -30.15
CA THR A 177 21.10 11.09 -30.19
C THR A 177 21.43 9.87 -29.33
N MET A 178 22.68 9.40 -29.35
CA MET A 178 23.13 8.28 -28.51
C MET A 178 23.08 8.65 -27.02
N VAL A 179 23.52 9.86 -26.65
CA VAL A 179 23.43 10.37 -25.27
C VAL A 179 21.96 10.45 -24.82
N LEU A 180 21.08 11.01 -25.64
CA LEU A 180 19.65 11.13 -25.32
C LEU A 180 18.98 9.75 -25.14
N ARG A 181 19.31 8.78 -26.00
CA ARG A 181 18.84 7.39 -25.85
C ARG A 181 19.33 6.75 -24.56
N GLY A 182 20.60 6.99 -24.19
CA GLY A 182 21.15 6.55 -22.91
C GLY A 182 20.40 7.15 -21.71
N MET A 183 20.19 8.48 -21.71
CA MET A 183 19.44 9.16 -20.65
C MET A 183 18.00 8.63 -20.52
N MET A 184 17.29 8.44 -21.64
CA MET A 184 15.95 7.86 -21.61
C MET A 184 15.93 6.43 -21.06
N ALA A 185 16.93 5.62 -21.37
CA ALA A 185 17.04 4.27 -20.81
C ALA A 185 17.26 4.30 -19.29
N ILE A 186 18.11 5.20 -18.78
CA ILE A 186 18.32 5.40 -17.34
C ILE A 186 17.03 5.84 -16.66
N ILE A 187 16.31 6.83 -17.22
CA ILE A 187 15.04 7.31 -16.65
C ILE A 187 14.02 6.17 -16.59
N LYS A 188 13.86 5.41 -17.68
CA LYS A 188 12.94 4.27 -17.72
C LYS A 188 13.32 3.20 -16.70
N PHE A 189 14.60 2.85 -16.59
CA PHE A 189 15.06 1.87 -15.61
C PHE A 189 14.83 2.33 -14.17
N SER A 190 15.18 3.59 -13.86
CA SER A 190 15.02 4.16 -12.52
C SER A 190 13.55 4.27 -12.14
N ALA A 191 12.70 4.75 -13.04
CA ALA A 191 11.25 4.81 -12.83
C ALA A 191 10.66 3.40 -12.65
N TRP A 192 11.06 2.43 -13.47
CA TRP A 192 10.64 1.04 -13.36
C TRP A 192 11.06 0.39 -12.04
N THR A 193 12.31 0.63 -11.62
CA THR A 193 12.87 0.09 -10.38
C THR A 193 12.21 0.72 -9.16
N LEU A 194 12.04 2.04 -9.14
CA LEU A 194 11.35 2.76 -8.08
C LEU A 194 9.88 2.30 -7.98
N TRP A 195 9.19 2.18 -9.11
CA TRP A 195 7.82 1.69 -9.17
C TRP A 195 7.69 0.29 -8.57
N LYS A 196 8.63 -0.62 -8.84
CA LYS A 196 8.63 -1.95 -8.20
C LYS A 196 8.73 -1.87 -6.68
N TYR A 197 9.61 -1.03 -6.14
CA TYR A 197 9.73 -0.88 -4.69
C TYR A 197 8.47 -0.29 -4.07
N VAL A 198 7.87 0.72 -4.71
CA VAL A 198 6.59 1.30 -4.28
C VAL A 198 5.48 0.26 -4.34
N ALA A 199 5.35 -0.47 -5.45
CA ALA A 199 4.35 -1.52 -5.62
C ALA A 199 4.51 -2.66 -4.60
N ILE A 200 5.74 -3.11 -4.34
CA ILE A 200 6.03 -4.12 -3.31
C ILE A 200 5.67 -3.59 -1.93
N SER A 201 5.99 -2.33 -1.62
CA SER A 201 5.66 -1.72 -0.33
C SER A 201 4.16 -1.62 -0.11
N ILE A 202 3.41 -1.17 -1.13
CA ILE A 202 1.94 -1.13 -1.13
C ILE A 202 1.37 -2.53 -0.95
N PHE A 203 1.89 -3.52 -1.69
CA PHE A 203 1.45 -4.91 -1.59
C PHE A 203 1.69 -5.48 -0.19
N LEU A 204 2.86 -5.25 0.41
CA LEU A 204 3.16 -5.70 1.77
C LEU A 204 2.28 -5.01 2.82
N ALA A 205 2.04 -3.70 2.67
CA ALA A 205 1.12 -2.97 3.53
C ALA A 205 -0.33 -3.49 3.40
N ALA A 206 -0.81 -3.71 2.18
CA ALA A 206 -2.13 -4.28 1.92
C ALA A 206 -2.25 -5.69 2.53
N LYS A 207 -1.24 -6.55 2.33
CA LYS A 207 -1.19 -7.88 2.94
C LYS A 207 -1.23 -7.81 4.46
N PHE A 208 -0.48 -6.90 5.08
CA PHE A 208 -0.50 -6.69 6.53
C PHE A 208 -1.89 -6.28 7.01
N VAL A 209 -2.52 -5.30 6.36
CA VAL A 209 -3.89 -4.85 6.70
C VAL A 209 -4.91 -5.98 6.57
N VAL A 210 -4.82 -6.79 5.52
CA VAL A 210 -5.68 -7.97 5.33
C VAL A 210 -5.48 -9.00 6.44
N LEU A 211 -4.23 -9.28 6.84
CA LEU A 211 -3.94 -10.20 7.94
C LEU A 211 -4.46 -9.67 9.28
N VAL A 212 -4.28 -8.37 9.56
CA VAL A 212 -4.84 -7.73 10.76
C VAL A 212 -6.35 -7.85 10.76
N GLY A 213 -7.00 -7.52 9.64
CA GLY A 213 -8.45 -7.63 9.47
C GLY A 213 -8.95 -9.06 9.68
N TRP A 214 -8.27 -10.05 9.11
CA TRP A 214 -8.60 -11.47 9.26
C TRP A 214 -8.45 -11.95 10.72
N HIS A 215 -7.33 -11.63 11.36
CA HIS A 215 -7.10 -12.01 12.76
C HIS A 215 -8.08 -11.31 13.71
N LEU A 216 -8.36 -10.03 13.47
CA LEU A 216 -9.34 -9.28 14.25
C LEU A 216 -10.72 -9.90 14.07
N PHE A 217 -11.14 -10.15 12.82
CA PHE A 217 -12.40 -10.83 12.51
C PHE A 217 -12.50 -12.15 13.26
N LYS A 218 -11.51 -13.05 13.14
CA LYS A 218 -11.49 -14.34 13.82
C LYS A 218 -11.57 -14.22 15.35
N LEU A 219 -10.97 -13.18 15.94
CA LEU A 219 -10.97 -12.95 17.38
C LEU A 219 -12.32 -12.44 17.90
N ILE A 220 -13.01 -11.59 17.15
CA ILE A 220 -14.24 -10.96 17.62
C ILE A 220 -15.50 -11.65 17.10
N HIS A 221 -15.39 -12.48 16.06
CA HIS A 221 -16.54 -13.04 15.37
C HIS A 221 -17.46 -13.82 16.32
N SER A 222 -18.74 -13.45 16.27
CA SER A 222 -19.80 -14.07 17.05
C SER A 222 -21.11 -13.94 16.30
N GLN A 223 -21.96 -14.96 16.38
CA GLN A 223 -23.28 -14.97 15.75
C GLN A 223 -24.12 -13.76 16.20
N LYS A 224 -23.99 -13.34 17.47
CA LYS A 224 -24.71 -12.16 17.99
C LYS A 224 -24.31 -10.86 17.29
N ARG A 225 -23.02 -10.70 16.93
CA ARG A 225 -22.54 -9.52 16.20
C ARG A 225 -23.08 -9.48 14.78
N VAL A 226 -23.12 -10.64 14.12
CA VAL A 226 -23.70 -10.77 12.78
C VAL A 226 -25.19 -10.42 12.80
N LEU A 227 -25.92 -10.90 13.81
CA LEU A 227 -27.33 -10.57 14.00
C LEU A 227 -27.54 -9.06 14.19
N CYS A 228 -26.72 -8.42 15.04
CA CYS A 228 -26.78 -6.97 15.23
C CYS A 228 -26.44 -6.16 13.96
N ALA A 229 -25.51 -6.66 13.15
CA ALA A 229 -25.15 -6.06 11.87
C ALA A 229 -26.35 -6.07 10.90
N ILE A 230 -27.02 -7.22 10.78
CA ILE A 230 -28.17 -7.39 9.89
C ILE A 230 -29.34 -6.53 10.38
N ASP A 231 -29.72 -6.64 11.66
CA ASP A 231 -30.87 -5.93 12.21
C ASP A 231 -30.68 -4.41 12.20
N GLY A 232 -29.48 -3.93 12.51
CA GLY A 232 -29.12 -2.52 12.41
C GLY A 232 -29.22 -2.00 10.99
N THR A 233 -28.65 -2.72 10.01
CA THR A 233 -28.74 -2.35 8.59
C THR A 233 -30.17 -2.38 8.08
N LEU A 234 -30.99 -3.38 8.46
CA LEU A 234 -32.40 -3.43 8.07
C LEU A 234 -33.18 -2.23 8.62
N GLY A 235 -32.98 -1.89 9.89
CA GLY A 235 -33.63 -0.73 10.51
C GLY A 235 -33.26 0.59 9.82
N GLY A 236 -31.97 0.78 9.52
CA GLY A 236 -31.49 1.92 8.75
C GLY A 236 -32.04 1.97 7.33
N THR A 237 -32.08 0.83 6.64
CA THR A 237 -32.62 0.72 5.26
C THR A 237 -34.09 1.08 5.20
N VAL A 238 -34.90 0.53 6.11
CA VAL A 238 -36.35 0.81 6.17
C VAL A 238 -36.59 2.29 6.48
N SER A 239 -35.89 2.85 7.47
CA SER A 239 -35.98 4.28 7.80
C SER A 239 -35.61 5.16 6.60
N TYR A 240 -34.49 4.85 5.95
CA TYR A 240 -33.99 5.60 4.82
C TYR A 240 -34.95 5.54 3.62
N LEU A 241 -35.41 4.35 3.21
CA LEU A 241 -36.33 4.22 2.07
C LEU A 241 -37.68 4.90 2.33
N TRP A 242 -38.14 4.89 3.58
CA TRP A 242 -39.41 5.52 3.94
C TRP A 242 -39.30 7.05 4.03
N LEU A 243 -38.26 7.57 4.67
CA LEU A 243 -38.18 8.99 5.03
C LEU A 243 -37.34 9.82 4.05
N ALA A 244 -36.46 9.22 3.23
CA ALA A 244 -35.53 9.97 2.37
C ALA A 244 -36.23 10.89 1.34
N GLN A 245 -37.45 10.56 0.92
CA GLN A 245 -38.22 11.41 0.00
C GLN A 245 -38.64 12.75 0.63
N SER A 246 -38.65 12.84 1.96
CA SER A 246 -39.17 13.98 2.72
C SER A 246 -38.10 14.85 3.37
N THR A 247 -36.81 14.49 3.24
CA THR A 247 -35.72 15.19 3.95
C THR A 247 -35.16 16.36 3.14
N GLY A 248 -35.70 17.56 3.39
CA GLY A 248 -35.17 18.83 2.86
C GLY A 248 -34.43 19.67 3.90
N SER A 249 -34.72 19.52 5.19
CA SER A 249 -34.09 20.28 6.28
C SER A 249 -33.17 19.43 7.15
N PHE A 250 -32.21 20.08 7.83
CA PHE A 250 -31.31 19.41 8.79
C PHE A 250 -32.08 18.68 9.91
N ALA A 251 -33.17 19.28 10.40
CA ALA A 251 -34.02 18.66 11.42
C ALA A 251 -34.62 17.34 10.91
N GLN A 252 -35.14 17.31 9.67
CA GLN A 252 -35.68 16.08 9.07
C GLN A 252 -34.60 15.01 8.86
N GLN A 253 -33.39 15.41 8.44
CA GLN A 253 -32.25 14.50 8.31
C GLN A 253 -31.86 13.89 9.67
N ALA A 254 -31.76 14.71 10.73
CA ALA A 254 -31.48 14.25 12.07
C ALA A 254 -32.56 13.29 12.59
N THR A 255 -33.84 13.61 12.36
CA THR A 255 -34.97 12.73 12.69
C THR A 255 -34.85 11.39 11.97
N MET A 256 -34.51 11.37 10.68
CA MET A 256 -34.34 10.11 9.94
C MET A 256 -33.19 9.25 10.50
N VAL A 257 -32.08 9.86 10.90
CA VAL A 257 -30.95 9.16 11.52
C VAL A 257 -31.36 8.54 12.86
N ILE A 258 -32.01 9.34 13.72
CA ILE A 258 -32.51 8.86 15.02
C ILE A 258 -33.53 7.74 14.82
N PHE A 259 -34.45 7.90 13.87
CA PHE A 259 -35.47 6.91 13.56
C PHE A 259 -34.87 5.61 13.01
N GLY A 260 -33.82 5.71 12.17
CA GLY A 260 -33.05 4.56 11.71
C GLY A 260 -32.41 3.79 12.87
N GLY A 261 -31.85 4.50 13.85
CA GLY A 261 -31.36 3.89 15.08
C GLY A 261 -32.47 3.22 15.89
N LEU A 262 -33.60 3.90 16.10
CA LEU A 262 -34.72 3.33 16.87
C LEU A 262 -35.31 2.08 16.21
N LEU A 263 -35.49 2.08 14.89
CA LEU A 263 -35.93 0.89 14.15
C LEU A 263 -34.91 -0.24 14.21
N GLY A 264 -33.61 0.06 14.09
CA GLY A 264 -32.55 -0.93 14.28
C GLY A 264 -32.60 -1.57 15.67
N ALA A 265 -32.75 -0.77 16.72
CA ALA A 265 -32.92 -1.26 18.09
C ALA A 265 -34.16 -2.15 18.25
N ALA A 266 -35.30 -1.74 17.69
CA ALA A 266 -36.55 -2.49 17.74
C ALA A 266 -36.42 -3.86 17.04
N PHE A 267 -35.86 -3.89 15.82
CA PHE A 267 -35.60 -5.14 15.10
C PHE A 267 -34.61 -6.04 15.86
N GLY A 268 -33.54 -5.49 16.41
CA GLY A 268 -32.57 -6.25 17.21
C GLY A 268 -33.20 -6.90 18.44
N ILE A 269 -34.04 -6.17 19.18
CA ILE A 269 -34.75 -6.72 20.35
C ILE A 269 -35.74 -7.79 19.91
N LEU A 270 -36.54 -7.53 18.88
CA LEU A 270 -37.55 -8.47 18.40
C LEU A 270 -36.91 -9.76 17.89
N ASN A 271 -35.85 -9.67 17.08
CA ASN A 271 -35.11 -10.82 16.56
C ASN A 271 -34.46 -11.64 17.70
N TRP A 272 -33.88 -10.96 18.69
CA TRP A 272 -33.31 -11.64 19.86
C TRP A 272 -34.37 -12.36 20.72
N GLU A 273 -35.46 -11.67 21.06
CA GLU A 273 -36.49 -12.21 21.96
C GLU A 273 -37.39 -13.25 21.28
N VAL A 274 -37.67 -13.11 19.97
CA VAL A 274 -38.53 -14.03 19.22
C VAL A 274 -37.71 -15.15 18.59
N VAL A 275 -36.75 -14.84 17.72
CA VAL A 275 -36.05 -15.86 16.94
C VAL A 275 -34.98 -16.54 17.79
N SER A 276 -34.08 -15.77 18.41
CA SER A 276 -32.93 -16.36 19.11
C SER A 276 -33.34 -17.14 20.36
N LYS A 277 -34.24 -16.59 21.18
CA LYS A 277 -34.68 -17.26 22.42
C LYS A 277 -35.77 -18.32 22.20
N ARG A 278 -36.83 -18.01 21.45
CA ARG A 278 -38.00 -18.91 21.36
C ARG A 278 -37.85 -19.95 20.26
N VAL A 279 -37.30 -19.60 19.11
CA VAL A 279 -37.17 -20.53 17.97
C VAL A 279 -35.89 -21.35 18.10
N LEU A 280 -34.74 -20.67 18.27
CA LEU A 280 -33.43 -21.32 18.27
C LEU A 280 -32.97 -21.84 19.64
N HIS A 281 -33.72 -21.53 20.71
CA HIS A 281 -33.40 -21.94 22.09
C HIS A 281 -31.95 -21.59 22.52
N LEU A 282 -31.40 -20.48 22.03
CA LEU A 282 -30.08 -20.02 22.44
C LEU A 282 -30.13 -19.59 23.91
N THR A 283 -29.63 -20.44 24.80
CA THR A 283 -29.59 -20.16 26.24
C THR A 283 -28.60 -19.02 26.52
N THR A 284 -28.87 -18.24 27.56
CA THR A 284 -28.01 -17.12 27.98
C THR A 284 -26.67 -17.55 28.58
N ASN A 285 -26.33 -18.84 28.55
CA ASN A 285 -25.08 -19.38 29.05
C ASN A 285 -24.14 -19.71 27.88
N PRO A 286 -23.36 -18.74 27.38
CA PRO A 286 -22.14 -19.06 26.66
C PRO A 286 -21.08 -19.46 27.71
N SER A 287 -20.64 -20.72 27.65
CA SER A 287 -19.35 -21.16 28.20
C SER A 287 -18.20 -20.27 27.72
#